data_AF-A0A8X7CIP9-F1
#
_entry.id   AF-A0A8X7CIP9-F1
#
_cell.length_a   1.000
_cell.length_b   1.000
_cell.length_c   1.000
_cell.angle_alpha   90.00
_cell.angle_beta   90.00
_cell.angle_gamma   90.00
#
_symmetry.space_group_name_H-M   'P 1'
#
loop_
_entity.id
_entity.type
_entity.pdbx_description
1 polymer ?
#
loop_
_entity_poly.entity_id
_entity_poly.type
_entity_poly.pdbx_seq_one_letter_code
_entity_poly.pdbx_strand_id
1 'polypeptide(L)'
;MEEVKGQSTSDNNCDTGEDETSVTNLNEKIDCHTLDQLKQCGGYDESKLFQYLEELPEEVLSTLLKEINETNNILIMENNMYDFILKEDEIVQNALEMLEMDAESENAEDIYETLSYAAKCYFANKRLKALEKDLEQKRSISLIEIQNLEFQLESLNISLKALKEAQETFYKNVQFGGRHPVTKKVILQKVARYFDESIKNKMALTNRYKIQIKSDIMERNKLFSQIKEQEKRLASLDLMKFNEAKFQYEKSCKSLVQYKEQLAKCKSKHSFLVQSIAELKRSLEKEESEIQQIQATLNKKETMKNIMISEKIRNDQKVKELNAAMRRIRLDPRRHDLPEVSEYALIKRENENLKKNIKKWQKKVAIAEQAKMMYVSSLKKKQKKR
;
A
#
# COMPACT_ATOMS: atom_id res chain seq x y z
N MET A 1 57.25 -48.03 14.44
CA MET A 1 58.53 -48.11 13.73
C MET A 1 58.46 -49.39 12.91
N GLU A 2 57.83 -49.35 11.74
CA GLU A 2 58.47 -49.03 10.43
C GLU A 2 59.44 -50.14 10.03
N GLU A 3 59.41 -50.78 8.86
CA GLU A 3 58.70 -50.58 7.58
C GLU A 3 58.75 -51.93 6.82
N VAL A 4 57.69 -52.31 6.11
CA VAL A 4 57.78 -53.20 4.94
C VAL A 4 57.00 -52.51 3.82
N LYS A 5 57.74 -51.94 2.86
CA LYS A 5 57.20 -51.35 1.63
C LYS A 5 57.06 -52.46 0.58
N GLY A 6 55.85 -52.63 0.07
CA GLY A 6 55.55 -53.38 -1.14
C GLY A 6 54.44 -52.65 -1.89
N GLN A 7 54.80 -51.91 -2.93
CA GLN A 7 53.87 -51.33 -3.91
C GLN A 7 54.29 -51.83 -5.28
N SER A 8 53.39 -52.55 -5.93
CA SER A 8 53.45 -52.89 -7.35
C SER A 8 52.08 -52.54 -7.95
N THR A 9 52.00 -51.40 -8.63
CA THR A 9 50.89 -51.03 -9.51
C THR A 9 51.38 -51.26 -10.94
N SER A 10 50.69 -52.12 -11.69
CA SER A 10 50.90 -52.30 -13.12
C SER A 10 50.03 -51.31 -13.88
N ASP A 11 50.68 -50.43 -14.62
CA ASP A 11 50.10 -49.60 -15.65
C ASP A 11 49.69 -50.48 -16.84
N ASN A 12 48.46 -50.31 -17.32
CA ASN A 12 48.05 -50.77 -18.65
C ASN A 12 47.61 -49.54 -19.45
N ASN A 13 48.52 -49.12 -20.33
CA ASN A 13 48.26 -48.28 -21.48
C ASN A 13 47.29 -49.00 -22.44
N CYS A 14 46.31 -48.28 -22.96
CA CYS A 14 45.80 -48.54 -24.30
C CYS A 14 45.66 -47.20 -25.02
N ASP A 15 46.51 -47.09 -26.03
CA ASP A 15 46.74 -45.97 -26.92
C ASP A 15 46.08 -46.34 -28.26
N THR A 16 45.16 -45.51 -28.73
CA THR A 16 44.80 -45.43 -30.15
C THR A 16 44.41 -44.00 -30.45
N GLY A 17 45.35 -43.26 -31.04
CA GLY A 17 45.07 -42.00 -31.72
C GLY A 17 44.43 -42.24 -33.08
N GLU A 18 43.56 -41.31 -33.46
CA GLU A 18 43.38 -40.88 -34.84
C GLU A 18 43.31 -39.36 -34.85
N ASP A 19 44.21 -38.77 -35.64
CA ASP A 19 44.33 -37.36 -35.95
C ASP A 19 43.29 -36.92 -36.99
N GLU A 20 43.21 -35.60 -37.16
CA GLU A 20 42.64 -34.85 -38.30
C GLU A 20 41.14 -34.50 -38.20
N THR A 21 40.83 -33.31 -37.70
CA THR A 21 40.73 -32.12 -38.55
C THR A 21 40.26 -30.90 -37.76
N SER A 22 40.96 -29.80 -38.01
CA SER A 22 40.66 -28.44 -37.58
C SER A 22 39.23 -28.01 -37.93
N VAL A 23 38.35 -27.93 -36.93
CA VAL A 23 37.16 -27.09 -36.98
C VAL A 23 37.47 -25.84 -36.17
N THR A 24 37.55 -24.73 -36.86
CA THR A 24 37.69 -23.38 -36.33
C THR A 24 36.68 -23.12 -35.21
N ASN A 25 37.20 -22.73 -34.05
CA ASN A 25 36.47 -22.10 -32.96
C ASN A 25 35.56 -20.98 -33.49
N LEU A 26 34.26 -21.28 -33.60
CA LEU A 26 33.17 -20.30 -33.60
C LEU A 26 32.33 -20.55 -32.33
N ASN A 27 32.99 -20.53 -31.18
CA ASN A 27 32.32 -20.31 -29.90
C ASN A 27 32.36 -18.82 -29.60
N GLU A 28 31.70 -18.01 -30.45
CA GLU A 28 31.13 -16.76 -29.95
C GLU A 28 29.97 -17.17 -29.05
N LYS A 29 30.32 -17.42 -27.80
CA LYS A 29 29.41 -17.66 -26.70
C LYS A 29 28.46 -16.46 -26.70
N ILE A 30 27.22 -16.67 -27.15
CA ILE A 30 26.15 -15.68 -27.08
C ILE A 30 26.19 -15.12 -25.67
N ASP A 31 26.41 -13.82 -25.53
CA ASP A 31 26.51 -13.17 -24.22
C ASP A 31 25.10 -13.10 -23.63
N CYS A 32 24.62 -14.22 -23.07
CA CYS A 32 23.31 -14.38 -22.45
C CYS A 32 23.04 -13.28 -21.41
N HIS A 33 24.11 -12.67 -20.90
CA HIS A 33 24.08 -11.56 -19.96
C HIS A 33 23.44 -10.28 -20.55
N THR A 34 23.56 -10.02 -21.86
CA THR A 34 22.94 -8.84 -22.51
C THR A 34 21.43 -9.01 -22.71
N LEU A 35 20.97 -10.22 -23.04
CA LEU A 35 19.55 -10.57 -23.10
C LEU A 35 18.87 -10.54 -21.73
N ASP A 36 19.56 -11.00 -20.68
CA ASP A 36 19.05 -10.91 -19.30
C ASP A 36 19.03 -9.48 -18.75
N GLN A 37 19.98 -8.63 -19.15
CA GLN A 37 19.98 -7.20 -18.83
C GLN A 37 18.78 -6.47 -19.48
N LEU A 38 18.40 -6.83 -20.71
CA LEU A 38 17.20 -6.28 -21.37
C LEU A 38 15.89 -6.73 -20.70
N LYS A 39 15.85 -7.94 -20.12
CA LYS A 39 14.69 -8.43 -19.35
C LYS A 39 14.52 -7.75 -17.99
N GLN A 40 15.61 -7.37 -17.32
CA GLN A 40 15.56 -6.81 -15.97
C GLN A 40 15.26 -5.30 -15.93
N CYS A 41 15.51 -4.56 -17.02
CA CYS A 41 15.03 -3.19 -17.16
C CYS A 41 13.54 -3.22 -17.57
N GLY A 42 12.64 -2.95 -16.63
CA GLY A 42 11.17 -3.09 -16.73
C GLY A 42 10.43 -2.22 -17.76
N GLY A 43 10.94 -2.10 -18.98
CA GLY A 43 10.26 -1.62 -20.17
C GLY A 43 10.67 -2.48 -21.35
N TYR A 44 9.88 -3.50 -21.66
CA TYR A 44 10.09 -4.40 -22.81
C TYR A 44 9.82 -3.60 -24.09
N ASP A 45 10.86 -2.98 -24.64
CA ASP A 45 10.78 -2.20 -25.87
C ASP A 45 11.03 -3.15 -27.05
N GLU A 46 9.95 -3.75 -27.56
CA GLU A 46 9.98 -4.76 -28.64
C GLU A 46 10.82 -4.30 -29.84
N SER A 47 10.81 -2.99 -30.13
CA SER A 47 11.57 -2.35 -31.19
C SER A 47 13.08 -2.60 -31.12
N LYS A 48 13.66 -2.63 -29.91
CA LYS A 48 15.11 -2.86 -29.72
C LYS A 48 15.49 -4.33 -29.86
N LEU A 49 14.57 -5.23 -29.50
CA LEU A 49 14.75 -6.66 -29.67
C LEU A 49 14.71 -7.03 -31.16
N PHE A 50 13.80 -6.44 -31.93
CA PHE A 50 13.73 -6.62 -33.38
C PHE A 50 14.99 -6.13 -34.08
N GLN A 51 15.51 -4.96 -33.70
CA GLN A 51 16.72 -4.40 -34.30
C GLN A 51 17.96 -5.27 -34.01
N TYR A 52 18.07 -5.82 -32.79
CA TYR A 52 19.14 -6.75 -32.42
C TYR A 52 19.03 -8.10 -33.15
N LEU A 53 17.81 -8.61 -33.37
CA LEU A 53 17.57 -9.84 -34.13
C LEU A 53 17.87 -9.68 -35.64
N GLU A 54 17.71 -8.48 -36.17
CA GLU A 54 17.98 -8.16 -37.59
C GLU A 54 19.49 -7.99 -37.88
N GLU A 55 20.27 -7.61 -36.86
CA GLU A 55 21.74 -7.46 -36.94
C GLU A 55 22.51 -8.78 -36.76
N LEU A 56 21.83 -9.86 -36.33
CA LEU A 56 22.47 -11.16 -36.08
C LEU A 56 22.66 -11.96 -37.39
N PRO A 57 23.81 -12.64 -37.56
CA PRO A 57 24.03 -13.51 -38.72
C PRO A 57 23.04 -14.68 -38.75
N GLU A 58 22.64 -15.09 -39.96
CA GLU A 58 21.61 -16.11 -40.19
C GLU A 58 21.92 -17.47 -39.53
N GLU A 59 23.22 -17.81 -39.40
CA GLU A 59 23.69 -19.00 -38.68
C GLU A 59 23.43 -18.92 -37.16
N VAL A 60 23.64 -17.74 -36.57
CA VAL A 60 23.38 -17.50 -35.13
C VAL A 60 21.88 -17.49 -34.86
N LEU A 61 21.10 -16.89 -35.77
CA LEU A 61 19.64 -16.90 -35.70
C LEU A 61 19.08 -18.33 -35.80
N SER A 62 19.62 -19.16 -36.70
CA SER A 62 19.28 -20.58 -36.81
C SER A 62 19.59 -21.35 -35.53
N THR A 63 20.69 -21.02 -34.85
CA THR A 63 21.12 -21.72 -33.64
C THR A 63 20.22 -21.34 -32.47
N LEU A 64 19.93 -20.04 -32.31
CA LEU A 64 18.99 -19.54 -31.31
C LEU A 64 17.58 -20.11 -31.51
N LEU A 65 17.12 -20.23 -32.76
CA LEU A 65 15.80 -20.77 -33.08
C LEU A 65 15.70 -22.28 -32.76
N LYS A 66 16.81 -23.02 -32.91
CA LYS A 66 16.90 -24.41 -32.43
C LYS A 66 16.85 -24.49 -30.91
N GLU A 67 17.61 -23.66 -30.19
CA GLU A 67 17.58 -23.61 -28.71
C GLU A 67 16.20 -23.21 -28.18
N ILE A 68 15.52 -22.25 -28.82
CA ILE A 68 14.15 -21.87 -28.46
C ILE A 68 13.20 -23.04 -28.71
N ASN A 69 13.32 -23.76 -29.83
CA ASN A 69 12.50 -24.93 -30.08
C ASN A 69 12.77 -26.08 -29.10
N GLU A 70 14.03 -26.32 -28.72
CA GLU A 70 14.39 -27.32 -27.72
C GLU A 70 13.84 -26.97 -26.34
N THR A 71 14.00 -25.72 -25.89
CA THR A 71 13.42 -25.26 -24.62
C THR A 71 11.90 -25.32 -24.63
N ASN A 72 11.26 -24.96 -25.75
CA ASN A 72 9.81 -25.07 -25.88
C ASN A 72 9.33 -26.53 -25.86
N ASN A 73 10.08 -27.45 -26.49
CA ASN A 73 9.80 -28.89 -26.43
C ASN A 73 9.96 -29.46 -25.02
N ILE A 74 10.97 -29.01 -24.26
CA ILE A 74 11.14 -29.37 -22.85
C ILE A 74 9.94 -28.89 -22.03
N LEU A 75 9.52 -27.63 -22.21
CA LEU A 75 8.34 -27.08 -21.52
C LEU A 75 7.05 -27.82 -21.89
N ILE A 76 6.89 -28.23 -23.15
CA ILE A 76 5.75 -29.04 -23.59
C ILE A 76 5.79 -30.42 -22.93
N MET A 77 6.95 -31.08 -22.87
CA MET A 77 7.09 -32.36 -22.17
C MET A 77 6.82 -32.23 -20.67
N GLU A 78 7.30 -31.17 -20.04
CA GLU A 78 7.09 -30.89 -18.63
C GLU A 78 5.61 -30.61 -18.33
N ASN A 79 4.94 -29.81 -19.16
CA ASN A 79 3.49 -29.59 -19.08
C ASN A 79 2.69 -30.90 -19.27
N ASN A 80 3.06 -31.71 -20.26
CA ASN A 80 2.43 -33.02 -20.48
C ASN A 80 2.62 -33.96 -19.28
N MET A 81 3.80 -33.92 -18.64
CA MET A 81 4.07 -34.69 -17.42
C MET A 81 3.22 -34.19 -16.25
N TYR A 82 3.08 -32.88 -16.08
CA TYR A 82 2.21 -32.30 -15.05
C TYR A 82 0.75 -32.66 -15.28
N ASP A 83 0.26 -32.58 -16.52
CA ASP A 83 -1.10 -32.96 -16.87
C ASP A 83 -1.33 -34.46 -16.66
N PHE A 84 -0.36 -35.31 -16.99
CA PHE A 84 -0.43 -36.76 -16.74
C PHE A 84 -0.51 -37.08 -15.24
N ILE A 85 0.36 -36.47 -14.42
CA ILE A 85 0.38 -36.65 -12.96
C ILE A 85 -0.93 -36.14 -12.32
N LEU A 86 -1.50 -35.06 -12.84
CA LEU A 86 -2.75 -34.50 -12.33
C LEU A 86 -3.98 -35.29 -12.79
N LYS A 87 -3.92 -36.00 -13.93
CA LYS A 87 -4.98 -36.88 -14.42
C LYS A 87 -5.10 -38.20 -13.66
N GLU A 88 -3.99 -38.75 -13.15
CA GLU A 88 -3.99 -40.06 -12.47
C GLU A 88 -4.21 -40.00 -10.94
N ASP A 89 -4.36 -38.82 -10.35
CA ASP A 89 -4.37 -38.66 -8.89
C ASP A 89 -5.78 -38.74 -8.24
N GLU A 90 -6.02 -39.81 -7.47
CA GLU A 90 -7.17 -39.96 -6.55
C GLU A 90 -7.28 -38.81 -5.53
N ILE A 91 -6.19 -38.09 -5.26
CA ILE A 91 -6.15 -36.95 -4.32
C ILE A 91 -6.77 -35.69 -4.94
N VAL A 92 -6.66 -35.52 -6.27
CA VAL A 92 -7.31 -34.42 -7.00
C VAL A 92 -8.81 -34.68 -7.09
N GLN A 93 -9.21 -35.94 -7.36
CA GLN A 93 -10.62 -36.37 -7.30
C GLN A 93 -11.23 -36.16 -5.89
N ASN A 94 -10.55 -36.58 -4.82
CA ASN A 94 -11.02 -36.36 -3.44
C ASN A 94 -11.02 -34.88 -3.02
N ALA A 95 -10.11 -34.05 -3.55
CA ALA A 95 -10.09 -32.62 -3.25
C ALA A 95 -11.16 -31.82 -4.03
N LEU A 96 -11.55 -32.31 -5.23
CA LEU A 96 -12.70 -31.84 -5.98
C LEU A 96 -14.02 -32.20 -5.28
N GLU A 97 -14.12 -33.39 -4.69
CA GLU A 97 -15.24 -33.81 -3.84
C GLU A 97 -15.42 -32.92 -2.61
N MET A 98 -14.33 -32.49 -1.96
CA MET A 98 -14.41 -31.58 -0.81
C MET A 98 -14.76 -30.12 -1.15
N LEU A 99 -14.72 -29.72 -2.42
CA LEU A 99 -14.97 -28.34 -2.85
C LEU A 99 -16.46 -28.05 -3.16
N GLU A 100 -17.38 -28.97 -2.87
CA GLU A 100 -18.84 -28.80 -3.01
C GLU A 100 -19.23 -28.10 -4.34
N MET A 101 -18.79 -28.65 -5.46
CA MET A 101 -19.43 -28.38 -6.75
C MET A 101 -20.13 -29.67 -7.18
N ASP A 102 -21.44 -29.56 -7.42
CA ASP A 102 -22.36 -30.66 -7.73
C ASP A 102 -21.73 -31.76 -8.58
N ALA A 103 -21.43 -32.90 -7.95
CA ALA A 103 -20.85 -34.08 -8.55
C ALA A 103 -21.91 -34.88 -9.34
N GLU A 104 -22.56 -34.23 -10.31
CA GLU A 104 -23.39 -34.91 -11.34
C GLU A 104 -22.81 -34.76 -12.76
N SER A 105 -21.55 -34.34 -12.91
CA SER A 105 -20.87 -34.32 -14.21
C SER A 105 -19.84 -35.45 -14.31
N GLU A 106 -20.13 -36.43 -15.17
CA GLU A 106 -19.35 -37.66 -15.39
C GLU A 106 -17.95 -37.45 -16.03
N ASN A 107 -17.44 -36.23 -16.18
CA ASN A 107 -16.15 -35.98 -16.81
C ASN A 107 -15.24 -35.12 -15.92
N ALA A 108 -14.29 -35.76 -15.22
CA ALA A 108 -13.23 -35.09 -14.46
C ALA A 108 -12.32 -34.20 -15.35
N GLU A 109 -12.34 -34.38 -16.67
CA GLU A 109 -11.58 -33.57 -17.64
C GLU A 109 -12.11 -32.14 -17.78
N ASP A 110 -13.43 -31.92 -17.73
CA ASP A 110 -14.03 -30.59 -17.92
C ASP A 110 -13.83 -29.65 -16.72
N ILE A 111 -13.68 -30.21 -15.51
CA ILE A 111 -13.50 -29.42 -14.28
C ILE A 111 -12.05 -28.96 -14.12
N TYR A 112 -11.10 -29.72 -14.67
CA TYR A 112 -9.68 -29.37 -14.62
C TYR A 112 -9.34 -28.25 -15.61
N GLU A 113 -9.96 -28.21 -16.80
CA GLU A 113 -9.78 -27.11 -17.75
C GLU A 113 -10.32 -25.77 -17.22
N THR A 114 -11.38 -25.80 -16.40
CA THR A 114 -11.99 -24.61 -15.81
C THR A 114 -11.27 -24.08 -14.55
N LEU A 115 -10.27 -24.80 -14.04
CA LEU A 115 -9.54 -24.41 -12.83
C LEU A 115 -8.56 -23.26 -13.12
N SER A 116 -8.58 -22.22 -12.28
CA SER A 116 -7.63 -21.09 -12.38
C SER A 116 -6.18 -21.59 -12.26
N TYR A 117 -5.27 -20.98 -13.02
CA TYR A 117 -3.84 -21.32 -13.02
C TYR A 117 -3.23 -21.37 -11.60
N ALA A 118 -3.62 -20.43 -10.74
CA ALA A 118 -3.16 -20.41 -9.35
C ALA A 118 -3.60 -21.65 -8.55
N ALA A 119 -4.81 -22.16 -8.80
CA ALA A 119 -5.31 -23.38 -8.18
C ALA A 119 -4.57 -24.62 -8.72
N LYS A 120 -4.29 -24.68 -10.03
CA LYS A 120 -3.46 -25.74 -10.64
C LYS A 120 -2.06 -25.78 -10.01
N CYS A 121 -1.39 -24.62 -9.89
CA CYS A 121 -0.10 -24.53 -9.21
C CYS A 121 -0.17 -24.95 -7.74
N TYR A 122 -1.26 -24.64 -7.03
CA TYR A 122 -1.45 -25.05 -5.64
C TYR A 122 -1.53 -26.58 -5.51
N PHE A 123 -2.34 -27.24 -6.36
CA PHE A 123 -2.47 -28.69 -6.36
C PHE A 123 -1.18 -29.39 -6.77
N ALA A 124 -0.51 -28.92 -7.83
CA ALA A 124 0.78 -29.44 -8.26
C ALA A 124 1.82 -29.33 -7.14
N ASN A 125 1.91 -28.19 -6.45
CA ASN A 125 2.84 -28.02 -5.33
C ASN A 125 2.49 -28.90 -4.13
N LYS A 126 1.20 -29.07 -3.82
CA LYS A 126 0.75 -29.97 -2.75
C LYS A 126 1.12 -31.42 -3.07
N ARG A 127 0.96 -31.84 -4.33
CA ARG A 127 1.34 -33.18 -4.79
C ARG A 127 2.84 -33.38 -4.78
N LEU A 128 3.60 -32.39 -5.26
CA LEU A 128 5.06 -32.41 -5.22
C LEU A 128 5.56 -32.61 -3.78
N LYS A 129 5.02 -31.87 -2.80
CA LYS A 129 5.35 -32.05 -1.38
C LYS A 129 4.95 -33.43 -0.83
N ALA A 130 3.84 -33.98 -1.29
CA ALA A 130 3.42 -35.34 -0.90
C ALA A 130 4.38 -36.39 -1.47
N LEU A 131 4.75 -36.27 -2.75
CA LEU A 131 5.72 -37.15 -3.40
C LEU A 131 7.11 -37.05 -2.77
N GLU A 132 7.58 -35.85 -2.45
CA GLU A 132 8.83 -35.64 -1.71
C GLU A 132 8.82 -36.38 -0.37
N LYS A 133 7.70 -36.29 0.37
CA LYS A 133 7.54 -36.98 1.65
C LYS A 133 7.52 -38.50 1.48
N ASP A 134 6.81 -39.02 0.48
CA ASP A 134 6.76 -40.46 0.19
C ASP A 134 8.14 -40.98 -0.24
N LEU A 135 8.88 -40.20 -1.04
CA LEU A 135 10.24 -40.51 -1.47
C LEU A 135 11.19 -40.56 -0.26
N GLU A 136 11.11 -39.58 0.64
CA GLU A 136 11.91 -39.56 1.86
C GLU A 136 11.60 -40.75 2.78
N GLN A 137 10.31 -41.09 2.90
CA GLN A 137 9.89 -42.29 3.63
C GLN A 137 10.46 -43.56 3.00
N LYS A 138 10.35 -43.73 1.68
CA LYS A 138 10.91 -44.89 0.97
C LYS A 138 12.44 -44.96 1.10
N ARG A 139 13.14 -43.82 1.02
CA ARG A 139 14.58 -43.74 1.29
C ARG A 139 14.91 -44.20 2.70
N SER A 140 14.20 -43.71 3.72
CA SER A 140 14.43 -44.11 5.11
C SER A 140 14.23 -45.62 5.33
N ILE A 141 13.18 -46.20 4.75
CA ILE A 141 12.91 -47.64 4.82
C ILE A 141 14.02 -48.43 4.11
N SER A 142 14.39 -48.02 2.89
CA SER A 142 15.44 -48.69 2.13
C SER A 142 16.80 -48.64 2.83
N LEU A 143 17.13 -47.54 3.51
CA LEU A 143 18.35 -47.42 4.31
C LEU A 143 18.36 -48.38 5.49
N ILE A 144 17.22 -48.52 6.19
CA ILE A 144 17.07 -49.47 7.28
C ILE A 144 17.21 -50.91 6.77
N GLU A 145 16.62 -51.22 5.61
CA GLU A 145 16.74 -52.54 4.97
C GLU A 145 18.19 -52.84 4.55
N ILE A 146 18.88 -51.88 3.94
CA ILE A 146 20.30 -52.00 3.57
C ILE A 146 21.14 -52.26 4.83
N GLN A 147 20.96 -51.48 5.90
CA GLN A 147 21.67 -51.69 7.16
C GLN A 147 21.39 -53.06 7.77
N ASN A 148 20.14 -53.55 7.68
CA ASN A 148 19.79 -54.89 8.14
C ASN A 148 20.49 -55.98 7.31
N LEU A 149 20.54 -55.83 5.99
CA LEU A 149 21.23 -56.77 5.10
C LEU A 149 22.74 -56.76 5.34
N GLU A 150 23.35 -55.59 5.53
CA GLU A 150 24.76 -55.44 5.89
C GLU A 150 25.06 -56.13 7.23
N PHE A 151 24.20 -55.95 8.24
CA PHE A 151 24.33 -56.63 9.52
C PHE A 151 24.22 -58.15 9.39
N GLN A 152 23.29 -58.65 8.55
CA GLN A 152 23.15 -60.07 8.27
C GLN A 152 24.39 -60.63 7.55
N LEU A 153 24.93 -59.89 6.58
CA LEU A 153 26.16 -60.25 5.88
C LEU A 153 27.33 -60.36 6.84
N GLU A 154 27.51 -59.39 7.73
CA GLU A 154 28.58 -59.40 8.73
C GLU A 154 28.41 -60.55 9.72
N SER A 155 27.18 -60.82 10.17
CA SER A 155 26.87 -61.97 11.02
C SER A 155 27.24 -63.31 10.34
N LEU A 156 26.90 -63.45 9.06
CA LEU A 156 27.25 -64.63 8.26
C LEU A 156 28.77 -64.75 8.08
N ASN A 157 29.47 -63.64 7.83
CA ASN A 157 30.93 -63.63 7.71
C ASN A 157 31.62 -64.08 9.01
N ILE A 158 31.16 -63.58 10.16
CA ILE A 158 31.66 -64.00 11.48
C ILE A 158 31.40 -65.50 11.69
N SER A 159 30.19 -65.98 11.37
CA SER A 159 29.82 -67.39 11.48
C SER A 159 30.69 -68.29 10.60
N LEU A 160 30.89 -67.88 9.34
CA LEU A 160 31.71 -68.58 8.37
C LEU A 160 33.17 -68.65 8.82
N LYS A 161 33.73 -67.55 9.35
CA LYS A 161 35.08 -67.53 9.92
C LYS A 161 35.20 -68.49 11.10
N ALA A 162 34.24 -68.45 12.04
CA ALA A 162 34.22 -69.37 13.18
C ALA A 162 34.10 -70.84 12.76
N LEU A 163 33.35 -71.13 11.68
CA LEU A 163 33.20 -72.49 11.13
C LEU A 163 34.50 -72.96 10.47
N LYS A 164 35.20 -72.09 9.73
CA LYS A 164 36.54 -72.39 9.19
C LYS A 164 37.56 -72.68 10.29
N GLU A 165 37.59 -71.85 11.34
CA GLU A 165 38.46 -72.09 12.51
C GLU A 165 38.13 -73.41 13.22
N ALA A 166 36.83 -73.73 13.39
CA ALA A 166 36.38 -75.01 13.95
C ALA A 166 36.77 -76.20 13.06
N GLN A 167 36.69 -76.05 11.74
CA GLN A 167 37.10 -77.06 10.78
C GLN A 167 38.61 -77.29 10.83
N GLU A 168 39.42 -76.24 10.85
CA GLU A 168 40.88 -76.34 10.96
C GLU A 168 41.32 -76.99 12.27
N THR A 169 40.72 -76.60 13.40
CA THR A 169 41.02 -77.19 14.71
C THR A 169 40.61 -78.66 14.78
N PHE A 170 39.47 -79.02 14.20
CA PHE A 170 39.06 -80.42 14.04
C PHE A 170 40.07 -81.21 13.18
N TYR A 171 40.50 -80.68 12.04
CA TYR A 171 41.50 -81.34 11.21
C TYR A 171 42.82 -81.54 11.95
N LYS A 172 43.34 -80.50 12.61
CA LYS A 172 44.58 -80.57 13.39
C LYS A 172 44.50 -81.60 14.52
N ASN A 173 43.44 -81.57 15.33
CA ASN A 173 43.34 -82.37 16.56
C ASN A 173 42.83 -83.79 16.33
N VAL A 174 41.92 -83.97 15.38
CA VAL A 174 41.23 -85.25 15.15
C VAL A 174 41.76 -85.96 13.91
N GLN A 175 41.88 -85.26 12.78
CA GLN A 175 42.27 -85.91 11.53
C GLN A 175 43.78 -86.20 11.47
N PHE A 176 44.63 -85.27 11.92
CA PHE A 176 46.09 -85.45 11.92
C PHE A 176 46.61 -85.91 13.29
N GLY A 177 46.35 -85.14 14.37
CA GLY A 177 46.80 -85.47 15.73
C GLY A 177 46.05 -86.64 16.39
N GLY A 178 44.89 -87.01 15.84
CA GLY A 178 44.01 -88.05 16.37
C GLY A 178 44.26 -89.46 15.83
N ARG A 179 45.11 -89.61 14.81
CA ARG A 179 45.38 -90.92 14.19
C ARG A 179 46.42 -91.70 14.96
N HIS A 180 46.24 -93.02 15.02
CA HIS A 180 47.23 -93.93 15.55
C HIS A 180 48.44 -93.98 14.59
N PRO A 181 49.69 -93.86 15.07
CA PRO A 181 50.88 -93.69 14.22
C PRO A 181 51.10 -94.86 13.25
N VAL A 182 50.76 -96.09 13.68
CA VAL A 182 50.95 -97.31 12.87
C VAL A 182 49.73 -97.63 11.99
N THR A 183 48.54 -97.74 12.57
CA THR A 183 47.32 -98.17 11.84
C THR A 183 46.66 -97.05 11.05
N LYS A 184 47.07 -95.79 11.23
CA LYS A 184 46.49 -94.58 10.62
C LYS A 184 44.98 -94.39 10.85
N LYS A 185 44.34 -95.23 11.68
CA LYS A 185 42.94 -95.13 12.10
C LYS A 185 42.80 -94.03 13.15
N VAL A 186 41.66 -93.35 13.14
CA VAL A 186 41.33 -92.29 14.11
C VAL A 186 41.02 -92.92 15.47
N ILE A 187 41.61 -92.40 16.53
CA ILE A 187 41.38 -92.85 17.91
C ILE A 187 40.10 -92.20 18.43
N LEU A 188 39.05 -93.00 18.64
CA LEU A 188 37.73 -92.52 19.05
C LEU A 188 37.77 -91.69 20.35
N GLN A 189 38.62 -92.05 21.31
CA GLN A 189 38.73 -91.31 22.57
C GLN A 189 39.22 -89.86 22.38
N LYS A 190 40.08 -89.60 21.37
CA LYS A 190 40.53 -88.24 21.05
C LYS A 190 39.41 -87.42 20.38
N VAL A 191 38.58 -88.07 19.56
CA VAL A 191 37.37 -87.47 18.98
C VAL A 191 36.40 -87.06 20.08
N ALA A 192 36.12 -87.97 21.03
CA ALA A 192 35.24 -87.71 22.16
C ALA A 192 35.73 -86.54 23.03
N ARG A 193 37.03 -86.53 23.38
CA ARG A 193 37.63 -85.41 24.12
C ARG A 193 37.52 -84.07 23.41
N TYR A 194 37.74 -84.03 22.09
CA TYR A 194 37.56 -82.81 21.30
C TYR A 194 36.14 -82.27 21.39
N PHE A 195 35.12 -83.14 21.27
CA PHE A 195 33.73 -82.71 21.40
C PHE A 195 33.41 -82.22 22.81
N ASP A 196 33.90 -82.89 23.86
CA ASP A 196 33.70 -82.46 25.24
C ASP A 196 34.33 -81.08 25.52
N GLU A 197 35.56 -80.85 25.05
CA GLU A 197 36.24 -79.55 25.17
C GLU A 197 35.55 -78.47 24.34
N SER A 198 35.12 -78.78 23.10
CA SER A 198 34.37 -77.86 22.26
C SER A 198 33.05 -77.45 22.90
N ILE A 199 32.30 -78.40 23.47
CA ILE A 199 31.03 -78.13 24.17
C ILE A 199 31.30 -77.23 25.38
N LYS A 200 32.30 -77.54 26.21
CA LYS A 200 32.66 -76.71 27.38
C LYS A 200 33.04 -75.28 26.96
N ASN A 201 33.85 -75.12 25.92
CA ASN A 201 34.24 -73.82 25.39
C ASN A 201 33.03 -73.03 24.88
N LYS A 202 32.12 -73.67 24.11
CA LYS A 202 30.88 -73.04 23.65
C LYS A 202 29.96 -72.65 24.81
N MET A 203 29.85 -73.46 25.86
CA MET A 203 29.10 -73.10 27.07
C MET A 203 29.70 -71.90 27.79
N ALA A 204 31.02 -71.84 27.95
CA ALA A 204 31.72 -70.70 28.55
C ALA A 204 31.51 -69.41 27.73
N LEU A 205 31.60 -69.51 26.40
CA LEU A 205 31.35 -68.40 25.48
C LEU A 205 29.89 -67.91 25.59
N THR A 206 28.94 -68.85 25.64
CA THR A 206 27.51 -68.55 25.80
C THR A 206 27.24 -67.79 27.11
N ASN A 207 27.85 -68.22 28.21
CA ASN A 207 27.72 -67.52 29.49
C ASN A 207 28.34 -66.11 29.45
N ARG A 208 29.50 -65.95 28.80
CA ARG A 208 30.12 -64.64 28.57
C ARG A 208 29.18 -63.71 27.79
N TYR A 209 28.62 -64.17 26.67
CA TYR A 209 27.67 -63.38 25.88
C TYR A 209 26.39 -63.06 26.64
N LYS A 210 25.87 -63.98 27.47
CA LYS A 210 24.70 -63.68 28.33
C LYS A 210 24.98 -62.55 29.32
N ILE A 211 26.17 -62.52 29.92
CA ILE A 211 26.58 -61.44 30.83
C ILE A 211 26.71 -60.12 30.06
N GLN A 212 27.36 -60.16 28.89
CA GLN A 212 27.51 -58.98 28.02
C GLN A 212 26.15 -58.41 27.59
N ILE A 213 25.25 -59.24 27.07
CA ILE A 213 23.89 -58.83 26.69
C ILE A 213 23.15 -58.17 27.86
N LYS A 214 23.27 -58.72 29.08
CA LYS A 214 22.68 -58.09 30.27
C LYS A 214 23.29 -56.72 30.56
N SER A 215 24.61 -56.59 30.45
CA SER A 215 25.32 -55.31 30.61
C SER A 215 24.85 -54.28 29.57
N ASP A 216 24.80 -54.68 28.30
CA ASP A 216 24.40 -53.80 27.19
C ASP A 216 22.93 -53.36 27.32
N ILE A 217 22.04 -54.26 27.77
CA ILE A 217 20.64 -53.91 28.08
C ILE A 217 20.57 -52.87 29.20
N MET A 218 21.36 -53.02 30.26
CA MET A 218 21.40 -52.05 31.36
C MET A 218 21.91 -50.69 30.88
N GLU A 219 22.97 -50.66 30.07
CA GLU A 219 23.51 -49.43 29.49
C GLU A 219 22.50 -48.75 28.56
N ARG A 220 21.88 -49.51 27.65
CA ARG A 220 20.81 -49.03 26.77
C ARG A 220 19.66 -48.41 27.56
N ASN A 221 19.21 -49.07 28.63
CA ASN A 221 18.12 -48.55 29.47
C ASN A 221 18.52 -47.26 30.22
N LYS A 222 19.79 -47.14 30.63
CA LYS A 222 20.35 -45.92 31.22
C LYS A 222 20.36 -44.78 30.20
N LEU A 223 20.87 -45.01 28.99
CA LEU A 223 20.89 -44.02 27.91
C LEU A 223 19.47 -43.59 27.52
N PHE A 224 18.55 -44.55 27.39
CA PHE A 224 17.15 -44.26 27.09
C PHE A 224 16.49 -43.39 28.17
N SER A 225 16.79 -43.64 29.45
CA SER A 225 16.31 -42.82 30.55
C SER A 225 16.86 -41.39 30.50
N GLN A 226 18.14 -41.22 30.13
CA GLN A 226 18.76 -39.91 29.94
C GLN A 226 18.15 -39.15 28.75
N ILE A 227 17.92 -39.81 27.62
CA ILE A 227 17.24 -39.20 26.46
C ILE A 227 15.84 -38.72 26.87
N LYS A 228 15.07 -39.56 27.56
CA LYS A 228 13.72 -39.19 28.03
C LYS A 228 13.73 -38.00 29.00
N GLU A 229 14.75 -37.88 29.83
CA GLU A 229 14.93 -36.72 30.71
C GLU A 229 15.28 -35.45 29.92
N GLN A 230 16.15 -35.57 28.92
CA GLN A 230 16.50 -34.46 28.01
C GLN A 230 15.28 -33.99 27.20
N GLU A 231 14.47 -34.91 26.65
CA GLU A 231 13.23 -34.60 25.94
C GLU A 231 12.25 -33.83 26.83
N LYS A 232 12.06 -34.25 28.09
CA LYS A 232 11.23 -33.52 29.05
C LYS A 232 11.78 -32.12 29.34
N ARG A 233 13.10 -31.98 29.45
CA ARG A 233 13.75 -30.68 29.65
C ARG A 233 13.58 -29.76 28.44
N LEU A 234 13.69 -30.30 27.22
CA LEU A 234 13.45 -29.57 25.98
C LEU A 234 11.98 -29.13 25.88
N ALA A 235 11.04 -30.03 26.12
CA ALA A 235 9.62 -29.69 26.14
C ALA A 235 9.29 -28.61 27.18
N SER A 236 9.93 -28.65 28.35
CA SER A 236 9.79 -27.60 29.36
C SER A 236 10.41 -26.27 28.93
N LEU A 237 11.54 -26.27 28.21
CA LEU A 237 12.16 -25.08 27.65
C LEU A 237 11.28 -24.44 26.58
N ASP A 238 10.69 -25.25 25.71
CA ASP A 238 9.78 -24.78 24.66
C ASP A 238 8.51 -24.17 25.25
N LEU A 239 7.95 -24.79 26.30
CA LEU A 239 6.82 -24.22 27.05
C LEU A 239 7.18 -22.88 27.71
N MET A 240 8.38 -22.77 28.29
CA MET A 240 8.85 -21.52 28.88
C MET A 240 8.98 -20.42 27.82
N LYS A 241 9.62 -20.71 26.68
CA LYS A 241 9.75 -19.78 25.54
C LYS A 241 8.38 -19.35 25.02
N PHE A 242 7.44 -20.29 24.90
CA PHE A 242 6.07 -19.99 24.49
C PHE A 242 5.38 -19.03 25.48
N ASN A 243 5.50 -19.29 26.78
CA ASN A 243 4.94 -18.42 27.81
C ASN A 243 5.59 -17.02 27.82
N GLU A 244 6.90 -16.94 27.59
CA GLU A 244 7.60 -15.66 27.46
C GLU A 244 7.10 -14.88 26.23
N ALA A 245 7.00 -15.54 25.07
CA ALA A 245 6.45 -14.93 23.85
C ALA A 245 5.01 -14.45 24.06
N LYS A 246 4.17 -15.26 24.72
CA LYS A 246 2.80 -14.89 25.08
C LYS A 246 2.76 -13.66 26.00
N PHE A 247 3.62 -13.62 27.02
CA PHE A 247 3.71 -12.48 27.93
C PHE A 247 4.13 -11.20 27.20
N GLN A 248 5.13 -11.27 26.33
CA GLN A 248 5.57 -10.12 25.53
C GLN A 248 4.47 -9.63 24.58
N TYR A 249 3.74 -10.54 23.95
CA TYR A 249 2.60 -10.21 23.12
C TYR A 249 1.49 -9.51 23.92
N GLU A 250 1.09 -10.08 25.07
CA GLU A 250 0.09 -9.47 25.95
C GLU A 250 0.53 -8.08 26.46
N LYS A 251 1.82 -7.92 26.79
CA LYS A 251 2.39 -6.63 27.18
C LYS A 251 2.29 -5.61 26.04
N SER A 252 2.67 -5.98 24.83
CA SER A 252 2.53 -5.14 23.63
C SER A 252 1.09 -4.75 23.35
N CYS A 253 0.14 -5.70 23.47
CA CYS A 253 -1.29 -5.41 23.33
C CYS A 253 -1.77 -4.39 24.36
N LYS A 254 -1.39 -4.54 25.64
CA LYS A 254 -1.72 -3.57 26.70
C LYS A 254 -1.16 -2.18 26.40
N SER A 255 0.10 -2.08 25.97
CA SER A 255 0.70 -0.80 25.56
C SER A 255 -0.04 -0.19 24.37
N LEU A 256 -0.41 -0.99 23.38
CA LEU A 256 -1.15 -0.52 22.20
C LEU A 256 -2.54 0.01 22.56
N VAL A 257 -3.23 -0.62 23.52
CA VAL A 257 -4.50 -0.10 24.08
C VAL A 257 -4.29 1.26 24.75
N GLN A 258 -3.25 1.39 25.58
CA GLN A 258 -2.92 2.67 26.23
C GLN A 258 -2.62 3.78 25.21
N TYR A 259 -1.85 3.47 24.16
CA TYR A 259 -1.58 4.43 23.08
C TYR A 259 -2.85 4.82 22.30
N LYS A 260 -3.75 3.86 22.04
CA LYS A 260 -5.05 4.14 21.40
C LYS A 260 -5.90 5.07 22.25
N GLU A 261 -5.96 4.86 23.57
CA GLU A 261 -6.68 5.75 24.49
C GLU A 261 -6.08 7.16 24.54
N GLN A 262 -4.75 7.27 24.59
CA GLN A 262 -4.06 8.56 24.53
C GLN A 262 -4.33 9.28 23.20
N LEU A 263 -4.27 8.56 22.08
CA LEU A 263 -4.59 9.10 20.77
C LEU A 263 -6.04 9.59 20.71
N ALA A 264 -6.99 8.84 21.27
CA ALA A 264 -8.39 9.26 21.35
C ALA A 264 -8.56 10.56 22.15
N LYS A 265 -7.86 10.68 23.29
CA LYS A 265 -7.83 11.92 24.10
C LYS A 265 -7.25 13.10 23.30
N CYS A 266 -6.14 12.89 22.59
CA CYS A 266 -5.54 13.91 21.73
C CYS A 266 -6.47 14.33 20.59
N LYS A 267 -7.12 13.37 19.90
CA LYS A 267 -8.09 13.65 18.84
C LYS A 267 -9.28 14.46 19.35
N SER A 268 -9.80 14.12 20.53
CA SER A 268 -10.89 14.87 21.16
C SER A 268 -10.47 16.33 21.47
N LYS A 269 -9.29 16.52 22.09
CA LYS A 269 -8.74 17.87 22.33
C LYS A 269 -8.53 18.66 21.04
N HIS A 270 -8.01 18.01 20.00
CA HIS A 270 -7.84 18.65 18.70
C HIS A 270 -9.17 19.08 18.09
N SER A 271 -10.19 18.23 18.13
CA SER A 271 -11.55 18.57 17.67
C SER A 271 -12.10 19.79 18.41
N PHE A 272 -11.98 19.83 19.74
CA PHE A 272 -12.38 20.97 20.55
C PHE A 272 -11.61 22.26 20.18
N LEU A 273 -10.29 22.18 19.99
CA LEU A 273 -9.49 23.32 19.56
C LEU A 273 -9.90 23.83 18.18
N VAL A 274 -10.19 22.94 17.23
CA VAL A 274 -10.67 23.32 15.89
C VAL A 274 -12.01 24.04 15.98
N GLN A 275 -12.93 23.56 16.82
CA GLN A 275 -14.22 24.23 17.06
C GLN A 275 -14.02 25.63 17.67
N SER A 276 -13.19 25.74 18.71
CA SER A 276 -12.88 27.01 19.36
C SER A 276 -12.21 28.01 18.39
N ILE A 277 -11.29 27.56 17.54
CA ILE A 277 -10.69 28.40 16.49
C ILE A 277 -11.76 28.86 15.49
N ALA A 278 -12.68 27.99 15.09
CA ALA A 278 -13.77 28.35 14.17
C ALA A 278 -14.76 29.35 14.80
N GLU A 279 -14.99 29.29 16.11
CA GLU A 279 -15.76 30.29 16.86
C GLU A 279 -15.04 31.63 16.93
N LEU A 280 -13.75 31.63 17.28
CA LEU A 280 -12.94 32.84 17.33
C LEU A 280 -12.85 33.53 15.96
N LYS A 281 -12.70 32.76 14.87
CA LYS A 281 -12.74 33.28 13.49
C LYS A 281 -14.07 33.96 13.18
N ARG A 282 -15.19 33.30 13.49
CA ARG A 282 -16.54 33.90 13.29
C ARG A 282 -16.74 35.16 14.14
N SER A 283 -16.19 35.20 15.36
CA SER A 283 -16.23 36.40 16.20
C SER A 283 -15.41 37.52 15.59
N LEU A 284 -14.20 37.22 15.10
CA LEU A 284 -13.32 38.19 14.45
C LEU A 284 -13.97 38.77 13.19
N GLU A 285 -14.55 37.93 12.33
CA GLU A 285 -15.26 38.36 11.11
C GLU A 285 -16.44 39.32 11.42
N LYS A 286 -17.16 39.08 12.54
CA LYS A 286 -18.22 39.99 13.00
C LYS A 286 -17.66 41.35 13.41
N GLU A 287 -16.63 41.35 14.25
CA GLU A 287 -15.97 42.59 14.70
C GLU A 287 -15.36 43.36 13.52
N GLU A 288 -14.74 42.67 12.56
CA GLU A 288 -14.23 43.28 11.33
C GLU A 288 -15.36 43.91 10.50
N SER A 289 -16.50 43.22 10.35
CA SER A 289 -17.69 43.77 9.69
C SER A 289 -18.23 45.00 10.43
N GLU A 290 -18.28 44.99 11.76
CA GLU A 290 -18.71 46.14 12.56
C GLU A 290 -17.74 47.33 12.41
N ILE A 291 -16.43 47.08 12.44
CA ILE A 291 -15.41 48.11 12.17
C ILE A 291 -15.60 48.70 10.77
N GLN A 292 -15.82 47.87 9.74
CA GLN A 292 -16.07 48.35 8.38
C GLN A 292 -17.35 49.21 8.30
N GLN A 293 -18.41 48.82 9.00
CA GLN A 293 -19.63 49.61 9.08
C GLN A 293 -19.39 50.96 9.77
N ILE A 294 -18.69 50.97 10.91
CA ILE A 294 -18.34 52.18 11.63
C ILE A 294 -17.49 53.10 10.74
N GLN A 295 -16.46 52.58 10.09
CA GLN A 295 -15.63 53.33 9.13
C GLN A 295 -16.48 53.93 8.00
N ALA A 296 -17.40 53.16 7.41
CA ALA A 296 -18.32 53.66 6.40
C ALA A 296 -19.22 54.79 6.94
N THR A 297 -19.72 54.68 8.18
CA THR A 297 -20.50 55.76 8.80
C THR A 297 -19.67 56.99 9.11
N LEU A 298 -18.41 56.82 9.52
CA LEU A 298 -17.49 57.92 9.81
C LEU A 298 -17.16 58.68 8.53
N ASN A 299 -16.84 57.98 7.44
CA ASN A 299 -16.62 58.58 6.12
C ASN A 299 -17.87 59.34 5.64
N LYS A 300 -19.08 58.79 5.82
CA LYS A 300 -20.34 59.49 5.52
C LYS A 300 -20.51 60.75 6.37
N LYS A 301 -20.18 60.72 7.67
CA LYS A 301 -20.25 61.90 8.55
C LYS A 301 -19.22 62.95 8.16
N GLU A 302 -18.02 62.54 7.78
CA GLU A 302 -16.95 63.44 7.35
C GLU A 302 -17.27 64.14 6.03
N THR A 303 -17.77 63.40 5.04
CA THR A 303 -18.27 63.98 3.79
C THR A 303 -19.42 64.96 4.04
N MET A 304 -20.39 64.60 4.89
CA MET A 304 -21.50 65.49 5.28
C MET A 304 -20.99 66.76 5.97
N LYS A 305 -20.03 66.63 6.91
CA LYS A 305 -19.39 67.76 7.58
C LYS A 305 -18.72 68.70 6.57
N ASN A 306 -18.02 68.15 5.59
CA ASN A 306 -17.37 68.94 4.53
C ASN A 306 -18.41 69.68 3.67
N ILE A 307 -19.52 69.03 3.32
CA ILE A 307 -20.65 69.67 2.62
C ILE A 307 -21.21 70.81 3.47
N MET A 308 -21.50 70.58 4.76
CA MET A 308 -22.02 71.61 5.66
C MET A 308 -21.08 72.81 5.80
N ILE A 309 -19.77 72.58 5.90
CA ILE A 309 -18.76 73.65 5.93
C ILE A 309 -18.80 74.44 4.61
N SER A 310 -18.84 73.77 3.47
CA SER A 310 -18.89 74.42 2.15
C SER A 310 -20.17 75.26 1.96
N GLU A 311 -21.33 74.72 2.36
CA GLU A 311 -22.62 75.42 2.30
C GLU A 311 -22.68 76.59 3.28
N LYS A 312 -22.09 76.45 4.48
CA LYS A 312 -21.95 77.57 5.41
C LYS A 312 -21.12 78.70 4.80
N ILE A 313 -19.96 78.39 4.21
CA ILE A 313 -19.12 79.40 3.54
C ILE A 313 -19.88 80.10 2.41
N ARG A 314 -20.62 79.33 1.60
CA ARG A 314 -21.48 79.86 0.53
C ARG A 314 -22.58 80.78 1.05
N ASN A 315 -23.27 80.38 2.12
CA ASN A 315 -24.30 81.19 2.76
C ASN A 315 -23.72 82.46 3.38
N ASP A 316 -22.58 82.38 4.06
CA ASP A 316 -21.89 83.55 4.61
C ASP A 316 -21.48 84.54 3.51
N GLN A 317 -21.03 84.06 2.35
CA GLN A 317 -20.77 84.89 1.17
C GLN A 317 -22.06 85.56 0.67
N LYS A 318 -23.15 84.81 0.50
CA LYS A 318 -24.44 85.33 0.05
C LYS A 318 -25.02 86.37 1.02
N VAL A 319 -24.86 86.16 2.34
CA VAL A 319 -25.25 87.12 3.37
C VAL A 319 -24.41 88.41 3.26
N LYS A 320 -23.09 88.30 3.02
CA LYS A 320 -22.23 89.47 2.77
C LYS A 320 -22.65 90.23 1.52
N GLU A 321 -22.95 89.53 0.42
CA GLU A 321 -23.45 90.12 -0.82
C GLU A 321 -24.79 90.83 -0.64
N LEU A 322 -25.76 90.19 0.03
CA LEU A 322 -27.06 90.77 0.34
C LEU A 322 -26.92 92.00 1.24
N ASN A 323 -26.08 91.93 2.26
CA ASN A 323 -25.80 93.08 3.13
C ASN A 323 -25.13 94.23 2.36
N ALA A 324 -24.20 93.93 1.44
CA ALA A 324 -23.59 94.93 0.57
C ALA A 324 -24.62 95.55 -0.39
N ALA A 325 -25.50 94.73 -0.99
CA ALA A 325 -26.60 95.20 -1.83
C ALA A 325 -27.59 96.07 -1.03
N MET A 326 -27.98 95.67 0.18
CA MET A 326 -28.81 96.48 1.08
C MET A 326 -28.15 97.81 1.43
N ARG A 327 -26.84 97.83 1.71
CA ARG A 327 -26.10 99.09 1.93
C ARG A 327 -26.12 99.98 0.67
N ARG A 328 -25.92 99.42 -0.52
CA ARG A 328 -26.02 100.18 -1.79
C ARG A 328 -27.41 100.75 -2.00
N ILE A 329 -28.46 99.98 -1.70
CA ILE A 329 -29.86 100.47 -1.80
C ILE A 329 -30.12 101.59 -0.78
N ARG A 330 -29.60 101.49 0.44
CA ARG A 330 -29.74 102.54 1.47
C ARG A 330 -28.97 103.81 1.15
N LEU A 331 -27.82 103.68 0.48
CA LEU A 331 -26.95 104.80 0.11
C LEU A 331 -27.29 105.38 -1.28
N ASP A 332 -28.26 104.83 -2.01
CA ASP A 332 -28.67 105.33 -3.32
C ASP A 332 -29.35 106.70 -3.15
N PRO A 333 -28.71 107.81 -3.59
CA PRO A 333 -29.23 109.16 -3.40
C PRO A 333 -30.57 109.39 -4.11
N ARG A 334 -30.91 108.56 -5.11
CA ARG A 334 -32.19 108.64 -5.84
C ARG A 334 -33.41 108.36 -4.96
N ARG A 335 -33.23 107.79 -3.76
CA ARG A 335 -34.32 107.51 -2.80
C ARG A 335 -34.49 108.55 -1.70
N HIS A 336 -33.60 109.51 -1.56
CA HIS A 336 -33.71 110.53 -0.50
C HIS A 336 -34.85 111.53 -0.77
N ASP A 337 -35.28 111.70 -2.03
CA ASP A 337 -36.37 112.58 -2.44
C ASP A 337 -37.66 111.84 -2.84
N LEU A 338 -37.72 110.52 -2.62
CA LEU A 338 -38.92 109.72 -2.88
C LEU A 338 -39.82 109.74 -1.63
N PRO A 339 -41.10 110.18 -1.74
CA PRO A 339 -42.02 110.17 -0.62
C PRO A 339 -42.13 108.77 -0.01
N GLU A 340 -42.29 108.71 1.31
CA GLU A 340 -42.52 107.43 1.98
C GLU A 340 -43.76 106.76 1.37
N VAL A 341 -43.82 105.43 1.30
CA VAL A 341 -44.92 104.71 0.63
C VAL A 341 -46.29 105.14 1.19
N SER A 342 -46.35 105.50 2.46
CA SER A 342 -47.47 106.12 3.18
C SER A 342 -47.84 107.51 2.63
N GLU A 343 -46.87 108.40 2.45
CA GLU A 343 -47.04 109.75 1.90
C GLU A 343 -47.46 109.74 0.43
N TYR A 344 -46.85 108.87 -0.40
CA TYR A 344 -47.25 108.69 -1.79
C TYR A 344 -48.71 108.23 -1.91
N ALA A 345 -49.15 107.34 -1.01
CA ALA A 345 -50.54 106.89 -0.95
C ALA A 345 -51.52 108.02 -0.56
N LEU A 346 -51.11 108.92 0.35
CA LEU A 346 -51.89 110.10 0.74
C LEU A 346 -52.01 111.11 -0.40
N ILE A 347 -50.89 111.48 -1.03
CA ILE A 347 -50.86 112.43 -2.16
C ILE A 347 -51.69 111.90 -3.33
N LYS A 348 -51.61 110.60 -3.63
CA LYS A 348 -52.44 109.97 -4.67
C LYS A 348 -53.93 110.07 -4.35
N ARG A 349 -54.32 109.85 -3.09
CA ARG A 349 -55.71 109.94 -2.63
C ARG A 349 -56.24 111.37 -2.70
N GLU A 350 -55.43 112.36 -2.33
CA GLU A 350 -55.76 113.78 -2.49
C GLU A 350 -55.92 114.19 -3.95
N ASN A 351 -55.03 113.74 -4.83
CA ASN A 351 -55.09 114.01 -6.27
C ASN A 351 -56.37 113.42 -6.89
N GLU A 352 -56.78 112.22 -6.48
CA GLU A 352 -58.06 111.64 -6.88
C GLU A 352 -59.27 112.45 -6.37
N ASN A 353 -59.22 112.97 -5.14
CA ASN A 353 -60.26 113.85 -4.60
C ASN A 353 -60.33 115.19 -5.35
N LEU A 354 -59.20 115.79 -5.69
CA LEU A 354 -59.14 117.00 -6.50
C LEU A 354 -59.73 116.77 -7.89
N LYS A 355 -59.39 115.65 -8.55
CA LYS A 355 -60.00 115.27 -9.84
C LYS A 355 -61.52 115.10 -9.75
N LYS A 356 -62.04 114.51 -8.66
CA LYS A 356 -63.49 114.40 -8.41
C LYS A 356 -64.12 115.78 -8.22
N ASN A 357 -63.47 116.68 -7.49
CA ASN A 357 -63.94 118.05 -7.26
C ASN A 357 -63.95 118.88 -8.56
N ILE A 358 -62.91 118.78 -9.40
CA ILE A 358 -62.86 119.42 -10.73
C ILE A 358 -64.05 118.95 -11.57
N LYS A 359 -64.33 117.65 -11.63
CA LYS A 359 -65.51 117.12 -12.37
C LYS A 359 -66.84 117.63 -11.81
N LYS A 360 -66.98 117.80 -10.49
CA LYS A 360 -68.18 118.39 -9.88
C LYS A 360 -68.35 119.86 -10.26
N TRP A 361 -67.26 120.64 -10.24
CA TRP A 361 -67.30 122.05 -10.65
C TRP A 361 -67.60 122.21 -12.15
N GLN A 362 -67.00 121.38 -13.01
CA GLN A 362 -67.33 121.33 -14.44
C GLN A 362 -68.82 121.05 -14.67
N LYS A 363 -69.44 120.12 -13.93
CA LYS A 363 -70.89 119.89 -13.97
C LYS A 363 -71.71 121.11 -13.52
N LYS A 364 -71.29 121.80 -12.46
CA LYS A 364 -71.97 123.02 -11.99
C LYS A 364 -71.89 124.17 -13.01
N VAL A 365 -70.74 124.34 -13.66
CA VAL A 365 -70.55 125.33 -14.73
C VAL A 365 -71.43 125.00 -15.93
N ALA A 366 -71.47 123.73 -16.36
CA ALA A 366 -72.34 123.29 -17.46
C ALA A 366 -73.83 123.56 -17.17
N ILE A 367 -74.30 123.32 -15.94
CA ILE A 367 -75.69 123.64 -15.52
C ILE A 367 -75.94 125.15 -15.56
N ALA A 368 -74.98 125.97 -15.09
CA ALA A 368 -75.10 127.42 -15.12
C ALA A 368 -75.12 127.98 -16.55
N GLU A 369 -74.29 127.44 -17.45
CA GLU A 369 -74.30 127.78 -18.88
C GLU A 369 -75.62 127.38 -19.56
N GLN A 370 -76.15 126.20 -19.25
CA GLN A 370 -77.44 125.74 -19.78
C GLN A 370 -78.61 126.60 -19.26
N ALA A 371 -78.59 127.00 -17.98
CA ALA A 371 -79.55 127.93 -17.41
C ALA A 371 -79.47 129.32 -18.05
N LYS A 372 -78.25 129.83 -18.31
CA LYS A 372 -78.03 131.08 -19.05
C LYS A 372 -78.59 131.00 -20.48
N MET A 373 -78.37 129.90 -21.19
CA MET A 373 -78.91 129.67 -22.53
C MET A 373 -80.44 129.59 -22.53
N MET A 374 -81.05 128.96 -21.52
CA MET A 374 -82.51 128.94 -21.34
C MET A 374 -83.07 130.33 -21.03
N TYR A 375 -82.40 131.14 -20.21
CA TYR A 375 -82.80 132.51 -19.92
C TYR A 375 -82.71 133.41 -21.17
N VAL A 376 -81.61 133.33 -21.93
CA VAL A 376 -81.43 134.10 -23.18
C VAL A 376 -82.45 133.70 -24.25
N SER A 377 -82.79 132.41 -24.36
CA SER A 377 -83.83 131.95 -25.29
C SER A 377 -85.25 132.36 -24.85
N SER A 378 -85.51 132.47 -23.54
CA SER A 378 -86.78 133.01 -23.02
C SER A 378 -86.93 134.52 -23.28
N LEU A 379 -85.84 135.30 -23.25
CA LEU A 379 -85.84 136.73 -23.60
C LEU A 379 -86.06 136.95 -25.10
N LYS A 380 -85.46 136.13 -25.97
CA LYS A 380 -85.71 136.17 -27.42
C LYS A 380 -87.15 135.82 -27.80
N LYS A 381 -87.85 134.97 -27.02
CA LYS A 381 -89.28 134.70 -27.20
C LYS A 381 -90.19 135.85 -26.76
N LYS A 382 -89.78 136.68 -25.79
CA LYS A 382 -90.54 137.89 -25.38
C LYS A 382 -90.39 139.07 -26.34
N GLN A 383 -89.29 139.16 -27.09
CA GLN A 383 -89.10 140.19 -28.13
C GLN A 383 -89.82 139.89 -29.46
N LYS A 384 -90.32 138.67 -29.68
CA LYS A 384 -91.03 138.25 -30.92
C LYS A 384 -92.56 138.35 -30.83
N LYS A 385 -93.10 138.93 -29.75
CA LYS A 385 -94.55 139.18 -29.52
C LYS A 385 -94.90 140.65 -29.24
N ARG A 386 -93.95 141.56 -29.49
CA ARG A 386 -94.21 142.96 -29.85
C ARG A 386 -93.94 143.08 -31.33
#